data_AF-A0A2M8KDE5-F1
#
_entry.id   AF-A0A2M8KDE5-F1
#
_cell.length_a   1.000
_cell.length_b   1.000
_cell.length_c   1.000
_cell.angle_alpha   90.00
_cell.angle_beta   90.00
_cell.angle_gamma   90.00
#
_symmetry.space_group_name_H-M   'P 1'
#
loop_
_entity.id
_entity.type
_entity.pdbx_description
1 polymer ?
#
loop_
_entity_poly.entity_id
_entity_poly.type
_entity_poly.pdbx_seq_one_letter_code
_entity_poly.pdbx_strand_id
1 'polypeptide(L)'
;KNTNTGDTLCDEDDPIILEKMIFPEPVIGVAIEPKTKADQEKMGIALRRLAQEDPTFRIKTDHETGQTIISGMGELHLDIIVDRMMREFKVDANVGRPQVAYKETIKGEAEAEGKYVRQTGGHGQYGHVRLRVKPLESGKGLEFVNDVKGGAIPQEFIPAIEKGVKEAVDKGVLAGYPLVDLEVSIYDGSYHDVDSSEMAFKIAGSMAVQAAVRRANLVLLEPIMKLQVIVPEQFMGDVIGDISAKRGQIENVDERGQGTSKVKVIDSMVPLSEMFGYATSLRSMSQGRALFTMEFSHYQDAPQNIVEQVISGKK
;
A
#
# COMPACT_ATOMS: atom_id res chain seq x y z
N LYS A 1 -29.23 -2.54 15.36
CA LYS A 1 -29.07 -1.33 14.51
C LYS A 1 -27.59 -0.99 14.36
N ASN A 2 -26.82 -1.86 13.69
CA ASN A 2 -25.44 -1.64 13.28
C ASN A 2 -25.35 -2.34 11.91
N THR A 3 -25.82 -1.66 10.88
CA THR A 3 -25.82 -2.18 9.50
C THR A 3 -24.91 -1.27 8.71
N ASN A 4 -23.86 -1.83 8.12
CA ASN A 4 -22.88 -1.12 7.32
C ASN A 4 -23.05 -1.42 5.83
N THR A 5 -22.34 -0.67 5.00
CA THR A 5 -22.26 -0.92 3.56
C THR A 5 -21.70 -2.32 3.31
N GLY A 6 -22.51 -3.18 2.66
CA GLY A 6 -22.14 -4.57 2.35
C GLY A 6 -22.79 -5.63 3.25
N ASP A 7 -23.54 -5.23 4.30
CA ASP A 7 -24.27 -6.19 5.13
C ASP A 7 -25.57 -6.66 4.44
N THR A 8 -25.87 -7.95 4.56
CA THR A 8 -27.13 -8.52 4.08
C THR A 8 -28.19 -8.44 5.17
N LEU A 9 -29.33 -7.82 4.86
CA LEU A 9 -30.52 -7.86 5.71
C LEU A 9 -31.41 -9.01 5.22
N CYS A 10 -31.58 -10.03 6.05
CA CYS A 10 -32.45 -11.19 5.80
C CYS A 10 -33.50 -11.32 6.91
N ASP A 11 -34.47 -12.21 6.68
CA ASP A 11 -35.46 -12.59 7.68
C ASP A 11 -34.77 -13.37 8.82
N GLU A 12 -35.25 -13.26 10.06
CA GLU A 12 -34.66 -13.99 11.19
C GLU A 12 -34.83 -15.50 11.04
N ASP A 13 -35.90 -15.93 10.36
CA ASP A 13 -36.22 -17.34 10.16
C ASP A 13 -35.57 -17.94 8.89
N ASP A 14 -35.03 -17.12 7.98
CA ASP A 14 -34.37 -17.56 6.74
C ASP A 14 -33.07 -16.78 6.47
N PRO A 15 -31.94 -17.21 7.07
CA PRO A 15 -30.67 -16.52 6.94
C PRO A 15 -30.06 -16.73 5.55
N ILE A 16 -30.06 -15.66 4.76
CA ILE A 16 -29.39 -15.60 3.45
C ILE A 16 -28.19 -14.67 3.55
N ILE A 17 -27.02 -15.15 3.09
CA ILE A 17 -25.82 -14.33 2.94
C ILE A 17 -25.63 -14.05 1.46
N LEU A 18 -25.81 -12.79 1.05
CA LEU A 18 -25.54 -12.37 -0.31
C LEU A 18 -24.03 -12.18 -0.53
N GLU A 19 -23.64 -12.13 -1.80
CA GLU A 19 -22.26 -11.96 -2.21
C GLU A 19 -21.68 -10.65 -1.65
N LYS A 20 -20.52 -10.75 -0.98
CA LYS A 20 -19.86 -9.60 -0.37
C LYS A 20 -19.15 -8.80 -1.46
N MET A 21 -19.39 -7.49 -1.50
CA MET A 21 -18.56 -6.59 -2.29
C MET A 21 -17.12 -6.59 -1.76
N ILE A 22 -16.17 -6.86 -2.65
CA ILE A 22 -14.74 -6.75 -2.36
C ILE A 22 -14.35 -5.30 -2.62
N PHE A 23 -13.99 -4.57 -1.57
CA PHE A 23 -13.48 -3.21 -1.70
C PHE A 23 -11.99 -3.24 -2.04
N PRO A 24 -11.54 -2.52 -3.07
CA PRO A 24 -10.13 -2.45 -3.42
C PRO A 24 -9.33 -1.73 -2.32
N GLU A 25 -8.04 -2.04 -2.22
CA GLU A 25 -7.16 -1.33 -1.28
C GLU A 25 -6.90 0.12 -1.75
N PRO A 26 -6.85 1.09 -0.83
CA PRO A 26 -6.57 2.48 -1.19
C PRO A 26 -5.12 2.63 -1.66
N VAL A 27 -4.92 3.45 -2.68
CA VAL A 27 -3.63 3.60 -3.39
C VAL A 27 -2.94 4.94 -3.13
N ILE A 28 -3.66 5.92 -2.58
CA ILE A 28 -3.13 7.23 -2.17
C ILE A 28 -3.30 7.41 -0.67
N GLY A 29 -2.26 7.88 0.00
CA GLY A 29 -2.30 8.38 1.37
C GLY A 29 -2.07 9.90 1.41
N VAL A 30 -2.75 10.62 2.30
CA VAL A 30 -2.47 12.02 2.62
C VAL A 30 -2.32 12.15 4.11
N ALA A 31 -1.22 12.77 4.55
CA ALA A 31 -1.04 13.10 5.95
C ALA A 31 -1.92 14.31 6.31
N ILE A 32 -2.70 14.19 7.38
CA ILE A 32 -3.51 15.27 7.92
C ILE A 32 -3.07 15.54 9.36
N GLU A 33 -2.87 16.82 9.64
CA GLU A 33 -2.50 17.30 10.97
C GLU A 33 -3.56 18.27 11.50
N PRO A 34 -4.11 18.05 12.72
CA PRO A 34 -5.01 19.01 13.33
C PRO A 34 -4.23 20.26 13.75
N LYS A 35 -4.81 21.45 13.54
CA LYS A 35 -4.17 22.69 14.01
C LYS A 35 -4.23 22.85 15.53
N THR A 36 -5.27 22.31 16.17
CA THR A 36 -5.46 22.40 17.62
C THR A 36 -5.81 21.05 18.23
N LYS A 37 -5.59 20.89 19.55
CA LYS A 37 -6.02 19.68 20.29
C LYS A 37 -7.54 19.48 20.27
N ALA A 38 -8.31 20.56 20.25
CA ALA A 38 -9.76 20.48 20.14
C ALA A 38 -10.19 19.94 18.76
N ASP A 39 -9.45 20.31 17.71
CA ASP A 39 -9.68 19.80 16.35
C ASP A 39 -9.25 18.35 16.21
N GLN A 40 -8.27 17.87 16.99
CA GLN A 40 -7.87 16.46 17.00
C GLN A 40 -9.03 15.53 17.41
N GLU A 41 -9.79 15.89 18.46
CA GLU A 41 -10.95 15.11 18.89
C GLU A 41 -12.08 15.13 17.85
N LYS A 42 -12.37 16.31 17.29
CA LYS A 42 -13.39 16.46 16.24
C LYS A 42 -13.01 15.72 14.97
N MET A 43 -11.74 15.79 14.56
CA MET A 43 -11.18 15.07 13.42
C MET A 43 -11.34 13.56 13.62
N GLY A 44 -11.01 13.04 14.80
CA GLY A 44 -11.18 11.62 15.11
C GLY A 44 -12.64 11.14 15.04
N ILE A 45 -13.60 12.01 15.33
CA ILE A 45 -15.05 11.72 15.18
C ILE A 45 -15.46 11.81 13.71
N ALA A 46 -15.06 12.87 13.01
CA ALA A 46 -15.38 13.10 11.60
C ALA A 46 -14.86 11.98 10.71
N LEU A 47 -13.58 11.63 10.84
CA LEU A 47 -12.95 10.57 10.07
C LEU A 47 -13.63 9.21 10.31
N ARG A 48 -13.97 8.87 11.57
CA ARG A 48 -14.70 7.62 11.87
C ARG A 48 -16.08 7.57 11.21
N ARG A 49 -16.79 8.70 11.17
CA ARG A 49 -18.10 8.78 10.52
C ARG A 49 -17.98 8.66 9.00
N LEU A 50 -16.98 9.30 8.40
CA LEU A 50 -16.70 9.20 6.97
C LEU A 50 -16.25 7.78 6.58
N ALA A 51 -15.47 7.09 7.41
CA ALA A 51 -15.07 5.70 7.17
C ALA A 51 -16.23 4.68 7.31
N GLN A 52 -17.30 5.03 8.04
CA GLN A 52 -18.52 4.21 8.07
C GLN A 52 -19.36 4.40 6.80
N GLU A 53 -19.30 5.58 6.18
CA GLU A 53 -19.98 5.87 4.93
C GLU A 53 -19.25 5.23 3.73
N ASP A 54 -17.91 5.32 3.71
CA ASP A 54 -17.07 4.77 2.65
C ASP A 54 -16.09 3.70 3.16
N PRO A 55 -16.32 2.41 2.84
CA PRO A 55 -15.44 1.30 3.27
C PRO A 55 -14.08 1.27 2.53
N THR A 56 -13.92 2.02 1.45
CA THR A 56 -12.63 2.14 0.71
C THR A 56 -11.68 3.13 1.39
N PHE A 57 -12.20 3.94 2.32
CA PHE A 57 -11.43 4.92 3.07
C PHE A 57 -10.77 4.29 4.29
N ARG A 58 -9.45 4.29 4.35
CA ARG A 58 -8.68 3.79 5.50
C ARG A 58 -8.04 4.94 6.27
N ILE A 59 -8.03 4.82 7.58
CA ILE A 59 -7.40 5.79 8.48
C ILE A 59 -6.32 5.05 9.25
N LYS A 60 -5.09 5.56 9.20
CA LYS A 60 -3.97 5.06 10.00
C LYS A 60 -3.38 6.21 10.78
N THR A 61 -3.30 6.09 12.09
CA THR A 61 -2.57 7.04 12.92
C THR A 61 -1.17 6.50 13.15
N ASP A 62 -0.17 7.31 12.81
CA ASP A 62 1.22 7.01 13.12
C ASP A 62 1.51 7.43 14.56
N HIS A 63 1.87 6.48 15.41
CA HIS A 63 2.13 6.72 16.82
C HIS A 63 3.52 7.33 17.09
N GLU A 64 4.45 7.25 16.14
CA GLU A 64 5.79 7.84 16.28
C GLU A 64 5.78 9.33 15.93
N THR A 65 5.04 9.71 14.88
CA THR A 65 4.94 11.12 14.42
C THR A 65 3.70 11.84 14.97
N GLY A 66 2.69 11.10 15.42
CA GLY A 66 1.41 11.65 15.84
C GLY A 66 0.53 12.11 14.67
N GLN A 67 0.95 11.87 13.43
CA GLN A 67 0.23 12.25 12.21
C GLN A 67 -0.89 11.24 11.90
N THR A 68 -1.98 11.72 11.32
CA THR A 68 -3.05 10.84 10.82
C THR A 68 -2.96 10.76 9.31
N ILE A 69 -2.67 9.57 8.79
CA ILE A 69 -2.62 9.29 7.36
C ILE A 69 -4.01 8.80 6.94
N ILE A 70 -4.66 9.56 6.08
CA ILE A 70 -5.91 9.15 5.44
C ILE A 70 -5.58 8.53 4.09
N SER A 71 -6.16 7.37 3.79
CA SER A 71 -5.92 6.65 2.54
C SER A 71 -7.21 6.45 1.76
N GLY A 72 -7.17 6.69 0.46
CA GLY A 72 -8.32 6.59 -0.43
C GLY A 72 -7.94 6.13 -1.83
N MET A 73 -8.96 6.01 -2.68
CA MET A 73 -8.81 5.51 -4.05
C MET A 73 -8.21 6.53 -5.02
N GLY A 74 -8.23 7.83 -4.70
CA GLY A 74 -7.76 8.87 -5.63
C GLY A 74 -7.69 10.26 -4.99
N GLU A 75 -7.01 11.19 -5.66
CA GLU A 75 -6.80 12.56 -5.18
C GLU A 75 -8.13 13.29 -4.97
N LEU A 76 -9.02 13.23 -5.97
CA LEU A 76 -10.35 13.84 -5.89
C LEU A 76 -11.18 13.28 -4.72
N HIS A 77 -11.05 11.99 -4.44
CA HIS A 77 -11.73 11.37 -3.31
C HIS A 77 -11.23 11.97 -1.99
N LEU A 78 -9.91 12.09 -1.82
CA LEU A 78 -9.33 12.69 -0.62
C LEU A 78 -9.68 14.17 -0.49
N ASP A 79 -9.67 14.93 -1.58
CA ASP A 79 -10.05 16.35 -1.58
C ASP A 79 -11.50 16.56 -1.11
N ILE A 80 -12.43 15.73 -1.60
CA ILE A 80 -13.83 15.79 -1.18
C ILE A 80 -13.96 15.43 0.30
N ILE A 81 -13.25 14.40 0.77
CA ILE A 81 -13.26 14.01 2.19
C ILE A 81 -12.76 15.14 3.08
N VAL A 82 -11.66 15.80 2.68
CA VAL A 82 -11.12 16.95 3.41
C VAL A 82 -12.11 18.11 3.42
N ASP A 83 -12.71 18.45 2.27
CA ASP A 83 -13.70 19.53 2.18
C ASP A 83 -14.94 19.25 3.03
N ARG A 84 -15.46 18.01 3.01
CA ARG A 84 -16.56 17.57 3.88
C ARG A 84 -16.18 17.68 5.35
N MET A 85 -14.98 17.26 5.73
CA MET A 85 -14.48 17.37 7.10
C MET A 85 -14.41 18.84 7.56
N MET A 86 -13.90 19.73 6.71
CA MET A 86 -13.80 21.17 7.00
C MET A 86 -15.17 21.84 7.07
N ARG A 87 -16.10 21.51 6.18
CA ARG A 87 -17.43 22.18 6.10
C ARG A 87 -18.45 21.60 7.08
N GLU A 88 -18.61 20.28 7.10
CA GLU A 88 -19.64 19.60 7.91
C GLU A 88 -19.25 19.56 9.39
N PHE A 89 -17.98 19.27 9.69
CA PHE A 89 -17.50 19.06 11.06
C PHE A 89 -16.72 20.26 11.62
N LYS A 90 -16.49 21.30 10.82
CA LYS A 90 -15.78 22.54 11.20
C LYS A 90 -14.42 22.23 11.83
N VAL A 91 -13.68 21.31 11.21
CA VAL A 91 -12.34 20.90 11.64
C VAL A 91 -11.31 21.67 10.85
N ASP A 92 -10.44 22.38 11.56
CA ASP A 92 -9.30 23.06 10.97
C ASP A 92 -8.08 22.13 10.95
N ALA A 93 -7.70 21.68 9.75
CA ALA A 93 -6.60 20.74 9.55
C ALA A 93 -5.64 21.21 8.46
N ASN A 94 -4.36 20.91 8.63
CA ASN A 94 -3.35 21.07 7.59
C ASN A 94 -3.29 19.76 6.79
N VAL A 95 -3.29 19.90 5.47
CA VAL A 95 -3.21 18.77 4.54
C VAL A 95 -1.80 18.72 4.00
N GLY A 96 -1.13 17.61 4.23
CA GLY A 96 0.19 17.31 3.68
C GLY A 96 0.10 16.95 2.19
N ARG A 97 1.26 16.70 1.58
CA ARG A 97 1.29 16.22 0.20
C ARG A 97 0.78 14.78 0.12
N PRO A 98 0.00 14.43 -0.92
CA PRO A 98 -0.33 13.04 -1.18
C PRO A 98 0.93 12.20 -1.41
N GLN A 99 1.01 11.07 -0.73
CA GLN A 99 2.03 10.06 -0.90
C GLN A 99 1.42 8.86 -1.62
N VAL A 100 2.16 8.34 -2.58
CA VAL A 100 1.81 7.11 -3.29
C VAL A 100 2.18 5.91 -2.41
N ALA A 101 1.27 4.94 -2.31
CA ALA A 101 1.56 3.68 -1.65
C ALA A 101 2.45 2.80 -2.55
N TYR A 102 3.76 3.07 -2.58
CA TYR A 102 4.73 2.17 -3.16
C TYR A 102 4.79 0.86 -2.35
N LYS A 103 5.24 -0.21 -3.01
CA LYS A 103 5.51 -1.49 -2.37
C LYS A 103 6.93 -1.92 -2.71
N GLU A 104 7.51 -2.81 -1.93
CA GLU A 104 8.81 -3.40 -2.21
C GLU A 104 8.64 -4.87 -2.56
N THR A 105 9.44 -5.40 -3.48
CA THR A 105 9.52 -6.85 -3.72
C THR A 105 10.94 -7.27 -4.08
N ILE A 106 11.19 -8.56 -4.16
CA ILE A 106 12.48 -9.13 -4.55
C ILE A 106 12.37 -9.76 -5.92
N LYS A 107 13.48 -9.83 -6.67
CA LYS A 107 13.54 -10.55 -7.96
C LYS A 107 14.38 -11.81 -7.94
N GLY A 108 15.29 -11.92 -6.97
CA GLY A 108 16.17 -13.07 -6.80
C GLY A 108 15.83 -13.86 -5.55
N GLU A 109 16.34 -15.09 -5.47
CA GLU A 109 16.37 -15.84 -4.23
C GLU A 109 17.64 -15.49 -3.46
N ALA A 110 17.54 -15.35 -2.15
CA ALA A 110 18.72 -15.16 -1.31
C ALA A 110 18.57 -15.83 0.05
N GLU A 111 19.71 -16.12 0.65
CA GLU A 111 19.80 -16.64 2.00
C GLU A 111 20.58 -15.67 2.88
N ALA A 112 20.11 -15.51 4.11
CA ALA A 112 20.83 -14.76 5.11
C ALA A 112 20.61 -15.34 6.51
N GLU A 113 21.59 -15.04 7.37
CA GLU A 113 21.52 -15.34 8.78
C GLU A 113 21.32 -14.03 9.58
N GLY A 114 20.48 -14.12 10.60
CA GLY A 114 20.25 -13.07 11.59
C GLY A 114 20.65 -13.62 12.95
N LYS A 115 21.73 -13.05 13.52
CA LYS A 115 22.22 -13.41 14.84
C LYS A 115 22.10 -12.20 15.77
N TYR A 116 21.33 -12.37 16.82
CA TYR A 116 21.17 -11.40 17.89
C TYR A 116 21.77 -11.97 19.18
N VAL A 117 22.86 -11.34 19.64
CA VAL A 117 23.49 -11.68 20.92
C VAL A 117 23.63 -10.40 21.71
N ARG A 118 22.92 -10.30 22.82
CA ARG A 118 23.04 -9.18 23.74
C ARG A 118 23.11 -9.68 25.17
N GLN A 119 24.17 -9.27 25.86
CA GLN A 119 24.33 -9.54 27.27
C GLN A 119 23.98 -8.27 28.04
N THR A 120 22.71 -8.11 28.40
CA THR A 120 22.31 -7.20 29.48
C THR A 120 22.69 -7.86 30.79
N GLY A 121 23.11 -7.12 31.82
CA GLY A 121 23.69 -7.64 33.08
C GLY A 121 22.83 -8.56 33.96
N GLY A 122 21.83 -9.25 33.39
CA GLY A 122 21.06 -10.38 33.93
C GLY A 122 20.98 -11.50 32.88
N HIS A 123 19.78 -12.01 32.57
CA HIS A 123 19.58 -13.05 31.53
C HIS A 123 20.14 -12.60 30.16
N GLY A 124 20.88 -13.48 29.49
CA GLY A 124 21.34 -13.25 28.12
C GLY A 124 20.17 -13.23 27.14
N GLN A 125 20.36 -12.54 26.03
CA GLN A 125 19.46 -12.60 24.87
C GLN A 125 20.23 -13.19 23.69
N TYR A 126 19.85 -14.40 23.31
CA TYR A 126 20.43 -15.13 22.19
C TYR A 126 19.35 -15.61 21.23
N GLY A 127 19.45 -15.20 19.97
CA GLY A 127 18.63 -15.71 18.88
C GLY A 127 19.47 -15.82 17.62
N HIS A 128 19.42 -16.96 16.95
CA HIS A 128 20.09 -17.15 15.67
C HIS A 128 19.16 -17.89 14.71
N VAL A 129 18.87 -17.25 13.58
CA VAL A 129 17.92 -17.74 12.58
C VAL A 129 18.56 -17.61 11.20
N ARG A 130 18.39 -18.64 10.36
CA ARG A 130 18.74 -18.61 8.96
C ARG A 130 17.49 -18.75 8.10
N LEU A 131 17.32 -17.80 7.21
CA LEU A 131 16.16 -17.68 6.35
C LEU A 131 16.57 -17.69 4.90
N ARG A 132 15.73 -18.30 4.07
CA ARG A 132 15.74 -18.16 2.62
C ARG A 132 14.53 -17.33 2.21
N VAL A 133 14.75 -16.34 1.35
CA VAL A 133 13.68 -15.55 0.75
C VAL A 133 13.57 -15.88 -0.73
N LYS A 134 12.34 -16.01 -1.22
CA LYS A 134 12.05 -16.23 -2.64
C LYS A 134 10.92 -15.30 -3.10
N PRO A 135 10.98 -14.79 -4.34
CA PRO A 135 9.87 -14.03 -4.91
C PRO A 135 8.67 -14.95 -5.17
N LEU A 136 7.47 -14.47 -4.87
CA LEU A 136 6.21 -15.09 -5.26
C LEU A 136 5.60 -14.38 -6.47
N GLU A 137 4.59 -15.01 -7.07
CA GLU A 137 3.77 -14.35 -8.08
C GLU A 137 3.02 -13.16 -7.48
N SER A 138 2.80 -12.14 -8.30
CA SER A 138 2.13 -10.91 -7.89
C SER A 138 0.74 -11.18 -7.29
N GLY A 139 0.50 -10.67 -6.09
CA GLY A 139 -0.78 -10.79 -5.39
C GLY A 139 -0.90 -12.00 -4.46
N LYS A 140 0.15 -12.82 -4.30
CA LYS A 140 0.16 -13.91 -3.30
C LYS A 140 0.47 -13.42 -1.88
N GLY A 141 1.07 -12.23 -1.74
CA GLY A 141 1.34 -11.64 -0.43
C GLY A 141 2.57 -12.26 0.26
N LEU A 142 2.49 -12.48 1.57
CA LEU A 142 3.58 -13.05 2.37
C LEU A 142 3.25 -14.50 2.72
N GLU A 143 4.11 -15.44 2.31
CA GLU A 143 4.03 -16.84 2.71
C GLU A 143 5.20 -17.18 3.64
N PHE A 144 4.91 -17.82 4.76
CA PHE A 144 5.92 -18.24 5.73
C PHE A 144 5.96 -19.75 5.82
N VAL A 145 7.10 -20.33 5.49
CA VAL A 145 7.32 -21.78 5.43
C VAL A 145 8.33 -22.18 6.49
N ASN A 146 7.98 -23.21 7.27
CA ASN A 146 8.87 -23.80 8.26
C ASN A 146 9.47 -25.11 7.71
N ASP A 147 10.73 -25.07 7.28
CA ASP A 147 11.53 -26.23 6.83
C ASP A 147 12.65 -26.56 7.83
N VAL A 148 12.46 -26.22 9.13
CA VAL A 148 13.44 -26.52 10.18
C VAL A 148 13.52 -28.04 10.39
N LYS A 149 14.70 -28.61 10.14
CA LYS A 149 14.97 -30.04 10.32
C LYS A 149 15.72 -30.30 11.63
N GLY A 150 15.31 -31.33 12.37
CA GLY A 150 16.07 -31.86 13.50
C GLY A 150 15.99 -31.07 14.82
N GLY A 151 15.00 -30.18 14.99
CA GLY A 151 14.81 -29.47 16.27
C GLY A 151 15.86 -28.40 16.57
N ALA A 152 16.53 -27.87 15.53
CA ALA A 152 17.52 -26.79 15.64
C ALA A 152 16.95 -25.50 16.26
N ILE A 153 15.63 -25.32 16.23
CA ILE A 153 14.89 -24.30 16.97
C ILE A 153 13.66 -24.98 17.59
N PRO A 154 13.41 -24.82 18.90
CA PRO A 154 12.16 -25.26 19.53
C PRO A 154 10.93 -24.65 18.85
N GLN A 155 9.86 -25.43 18.69
CA GLN A 155 8.63 -24.97 18.03
C GLN A 155 7.97 -23.77 18.71
N GLU A 156 8.24 -23.57 20.00
CA GLU A 156 7.76 -22.42 20.79
C GLU A 156 8.27 -21.07 20.28
N PHE A 157 9.47 -21.03 19.67
CA PHE A 157 10.06 -19.78 19.17
C PHE A 157 9.67 -19.45 17.72
N ILE A 158 9.09 -20.40 16.98
CA ILE A 158 8.76 -20.21 15.56
C ILE A 158 7.73 -19.08 15.35
N PRO A 159 6.63 -18.99 16.13
CA PRO A 159 5.69 -17.87 16.02
C PRO A 159 6.33 -16.51 16.34
N ALA A 160 7.32 -16.47 17.24
CA ALA A 160 8.05 -15.24 17.55
C ALA A 160 8.92 -14.77 16.38
N ILE A 161 9.54 -15.71 15.66
CA ILE A 161 10.30 -15.42 14.44
C ILE A 161 9.35 -14.94 13.34
N GLU A 162 8.23 -15.63 13.10
CA GLU A 162 7.22 -15.23 12.13
C GLU A 162 6.70 -13.80 12.38
N LYS A 163 6.44 -13.45 13.64
CA LYS A 163 6.06 -12.09 14.03
C LYS A 163 7.16 -11.07 13.72
N GLY A 164 8.43 -11.43 13.96
CA GLY A 164 9.57 -10.58 13.64
C GLY A 164 9.76 -10.38 12.13
N VAL A 165 9.54 -11.44 11.35
CA VAL A 165 9.51 -11.41 9.88
C VAL A 165 8.42 -10.47 9.39
N LYS A 166 7.18 -10.64 9.87
CA LYS A 166 6.04 -9.81 9.47
C LYS A 166 6.24 -8.33 9.78
N GLU A 167 6.74 -8.00 10.96
CA GLU A 167 7.07 -6.61 11.32
C GLU A 167 8.19 -6.02 10.43
N ALA A 168 9.19 -6.82 10.06
CA ALA A 168 10.25 -6.38 9.16
C ALA A 168 9.75 -6.16 7.73
N VAL A 169 8.83 -7.00 7.27
CA VAL A 169 8.16 -6.91 5.97
C VAL A 169 7.29 -5.66 5.92
N ASP A 170 6.50 -5.39 6.96
CA ASP A 170 5.65 -4.20 7.05
C ASP A 170 6.44 -2.89 7.09
N LYS A 171 7.64 -2.92 7.71
CA LYS A 171 8.51 -1.75 7.84
C LYS A 171 9.28 -1.42 6.55
N GLY A 172 9.43 -2.37 5.64
CA GLY A 172 10.24 -2.19 4.43
C GLY A 172 11.75 -2.11 4.69
N VAL A 173 12.53 -2.21 3.62
CA VAL A 173 14.00 -2.29 3.70
C VAL A 173 14.70 -1.23 2.85
N LEU A 174 14.14 -0.84 1.70
CA LEU A 174 14.72 0.14 0.78
C LEU A 174 14.35 1.56 1.18
N ALA A 175 13.06 1.87 1.12
CA ALA A 175 12.50 3.21 1.33
C ALA A 175 11.40 3.22 2.41
N GLY A 176 11.24 2.11 3.13
CA GLY A 176 10.31 2.00 4.24
C GLY A 176 8.89 1.63 3.82
N TYR A 177 8.74 1.03 2.64
CA TYR A 177 7.44 0.56 2.12
C TYR A 177 7.24 -0.93 2.37
N PRO A 178 5.99 -1.38 2.55
CA PRO A 178 5.72 -2.78 2.84
C PRO A 178 6.21 -3.69 1.72
N LEU A 179 6.92 -4.75 2.12
CA LEU A 179 7.36 -5.82 1.24
C LEU A 179 6.18 -6.73 0.90
N VAL A 180 6.03 -7.09 -0.36
CA VAL A 180 4.97 -7.98 -0.85
C VAL A 180 5.51 -9.04 -1.79
N ASP A 181 4.71 -10.10 -1.96
CA ASP A 181 4.95 -11.21 -2.88
C ASP A 181 6.27 -11.92 -2.57
N LEU A 182 6.37 -12.40 -1.34
CA LEU A 182 7.60 -12.97 -0.79
C LEU A 182 7.31 -14.24 0.02
N GLU A 183 8.06 -15.28 -0.24
CA GLU A 183 8.09 -16.50 0.55
C GLU A 183 9.32 -16.47 1.47
N VAL A 184 9.09 -16.60 2.78
CA VAL A 184 10.15 -16.71 3.78
C VAL A 184 10.17 -18.14 4.31
N SER A 185 11.23 -18.86 3.96
CA SER A 185 11.47 -20.23 4.43
C SER A 185 12.53 -20.24 5.54
N ILE A 186 12.18 -20.72 6.74
CA ILE A 186 13.16 -21.02 7.79
C ILE A 186 13.72 -22.42 7.55
N TYR A 187 15.04 -22.55 7.43
CA TYR A 187 15.66 -23.86 7.23
C TYR A 187 16.63 -24.26 8.34
N ASP A 188 17.23 -23.29 9.03
CA ASP A 188 18.27 -23.55 10.04
C ASP A 188 18.31 -22.43 11.09
N GLY A 189 18.95 -22.70 12.23
CA GLY A 189 19.14 -21.76 13.31
C GLY A 189 19.84 -22.39 14.51
N SER A 190 20.12 -21.59 15.52
CA SER A 190 20.63 -22.10 16.78
C SER A 190 20.00 -21.38 17.96
N TYR A 191 19.85 -22.11 19.05
CA TYR A 191 19.36 -21.61 20.33
C TYR A 191 20.36 -21.95 21.43
N HIS A 192 20.20 -21.30 22.58
CA HIS A 192 20.91 -21.63 23.80
C HIS A 192 19.91 -21.81 24.93
N ASP A 193 19.99 -22.92 25.66
CA ASP A 193 18.96 -23.32 26.64
C ASP A 193 18.65 -22.27 27.73
N VAL A 194 19.64 -21.43 28.09
CA VAL A 194 19.52 -20.48 29.22
C VAL A 194 19.37 -19.03 28.75
N ASP A 195 19.96 -18.68 27.61
CA ASP A 195 20.02 -17.30 27.11
C ASP A 195 19.06 -17.05 25.93
N SER A 196 18.37 -18.07 25.42
CA SER A 196 17.37 -17.87 24.38
C SER A 196 16.07 -17.30 24.90
N SER A 197 15.58 -16.27 24.20
CA SER A 197 14.32 -15.61 24.50
C SER A 197 13.51 -15.38 23.23
N GLU A 198 12.18 -15.37 23.36
CA GLU A 198 11.27 -15.07 22.24
C GLU A 198 11.59 -13.73 21.59
N MET A 199 11.93 -12.72 22.39
CA MET A 199 12.29 -11.39 21.89
C MET A 199 13.59 -11.40 21.09
N ALA A 200 14.59 -12.20 21.49
CA ALA A 200 15.82 -12.35 20.73
C ALA A 200 15.58 -13.03 19.38
N PHE A 201 14.73 -14.06 19.33
CA PHE A 201 14.35 -14.74 18.10
C PHE A 201 13.53 -13.85 17.16
N LYS A 202 12.63 -13.03 17.72
CA LYS A 202 11.89 -12.02 16.96
C LYS A 202 12.83 -11.02 16.28
N ILE A 203 13.81 -10.49 17.00
CA ILE A 203 14.80 -9.54 16.45
C ILE A 203 15.70 -10.23 15.43
N ALA A 204 16.17 -11.45 15.74
CA ALA A 204 16.98 -12.24 14.82
C ALA A 204 16.25 -12.51 13.49
N GLY A 205 14.95 -12.86 13.54
CA GLY A 205 14.10 -13.04 12.37
C GLY A 205 14.00 -11.77 11.52
N SER A 206 13.74 -10.62 12.16
CA SER A 206 13.70 -9.32 11.48
C SER A 206 15.04 -8.99 10.79
N MET A 207 16.17 -9.18 11.48
CA MET A 207 17.50 -8.94 10.90
C MET A 207 17.81 -9.89 9.73
N ALA A 208 17.44 -11.16 9.84
CA ALA A 208 17.66 -12.16 8.81
C ALA A 208 16.90 -11.80 7.52
N VAL A 209 15.62 -11.42 7.63
CA VAL A 209 14.82 -11.00 6.45
C VAL A 209 15.42 -9.75 5.81
N GLN A 210 15.76 -8.73 6.60
CA GLN A 210 16.36 -7.51 6.07
C GLN A 210 17.66 -7.77 5.30
N ALA A 211 18.52 -8.66 5.83
CA ALA A 211 19.76 -9.04 5.16
C ALA A 211 19.51 -9.88 3.89
N ALA A 212 18.54 -10.80 3.93
CA ALA A 212 18.19 -11.65 2.79
C ALA A 212 17.60 -10.82 1.65
N VAL A 213 16.63 -9.96 1.94
CA VAL A 213 15.95 -9.09 0.96
C VAL A 213 16.94 -8.16 0.27
N ARG A 214 17.92 -7.59 0.98
CA ARG A 214 18.97 -6.75 0.37
C ARG A 214 19.85 -7.51 -0.61
N ARG A 215 20.07 -8.81 -0.39
CA ARG A 215 20.84 -9.69 -1.29
C ARG A 215 20.00 -10.24 -2.44
N ALA A 216 18.68 -10.26 -2.29
CA ALA A 216 17.71 -10.82 -3.23
C ALA A 216 17.31 -9.87 -4.38
N ASN A 217 18.12 -8.85 -4.68
CA ASN A 217 17.82 -7.82 -5.69
C ASN A 217 16.45 -7.14 -5.44
N LEU A 218 16.43 -6.31 -4.41
CA LEU A 218 15.26 -5.54 -3.97
C LEU A 218 14.84 -4.50 -5.01
N VAL A 219 13.57 -4.52 -5.39
CA VAL A 219 12.96 -3.57 -6.33
C VAL A 219 11.79 -2.84 -5.71
N LEU A 220 11.59 -1.59 -6.11
CA LEU A 220 10.44 -0.80 -5.74
C LEU A 220 9.34 -0.98 -6.79
N LEU A 221 8.13 -1.23 -6.33
CA LEU A 221 6.93 -1.33 -7.13
C LEU A 221 6.11 -0.05 -7.01
N GLU A 222 5.71 0.51 -8.14
CA GLU A 222 4.76 1.61 -8.23
C GLU A 222 3.37 1.09 -8.64
N PRO A 223 2.28 1.69 -8.11
CA PRO A 223 0.93 1.32 -8.52
C PRO A 223 0.60 1.88 -9.90
N ILE A 224 0.14 1.00 -10.79
CA ILE A 224 -0.36 1.34 -12.12
C ILE A 224 -1.89 1.36 -12.10
N MET A 225 -2.44 2.45 -12.61
CA MET A 225 -3.87 2.66 -12.76
C MET A 225 -4.27 2.38 -14.20
N LYS A 226 -5.39 1.68 -14.37
CA LYS A 226 -6.12 1.64 -15.62
C LYS A 226 -6.92 2.94 -15.74
N LEU A 227 -6.47 3.79 -16.66
CA LEU A 227 -7.09 5.07 -16.98
C LEU A 227 -7.98 4.88 -18.22
N GLN A 228 -9.23 5.26 -18.10
CA GLN A 228 -10.14 5.43 -19.23
C GLN A 228 -10.45 6.91 -19.38
N VAL A 229 -10.18 7.48 -20.56
CA VAL A 229 -10.50 8.88 -20.87
C VAL A 229 -11.51 8.94 -22.00
N ILE A 230 -12.63 9.62 -21.77
CA ILE A 230 -13.66 9.90 -22.77
C ILE A 230 -13.48 11.34 -23.21
N VAL A 231 -13.14 11.56 -24.48
CA VAL A 231 -12.82 12.88 -25.02
C VAL A 231 -13.42 13.07 -26.41
N PRO A 232 -13.89 14.27 -26.78
CA PRO A 232 -14.24 14.58 -28.17
C PRO A 232 -13.04 14.42 -29.12
N GLU A 233 -13.26 13.97 -30.34
CA GLU A 233 -12.19 13.67 -31.33
C GLU A 233 -11.21 14.85 -31.56
N GLN A 234 -11.70 16.08 -31.50
CA GLN A 234 -10.90 17.30 -31.68
C GLN A 234 -9.76 17.49 -30.66
N PHE A 235 -9.85 16.89 -29.46
CA PHE A 235 -8.85 17.02 -28.40
C PHE A 235 -8.08 15.72 -28.14
N MET A 236 -8.36 14.67 -28.93
CA MET A 236 -7.76 13.35 -28.75
C MET A 236 -6.23 13.40 -28.83
N GLY A 237 -5.67 14.18 -29.77
CA GLY A 237 -4.22 14.28 -29.96
C GLY A 237 -3.48 14.84 -28.73
N ASP A 238 -4.02 15.91 -28.15
CA ASP A 238 -3.42 16.56 -26.97
C ASP A 238 -3.47 15.63 -25.75
N VAL A 239 -4.59 14.93 -25.55
CA VAL A 239 -4.76 13.97 -24.44
C VAL A 239 -3.81 12.78 -24.58
N ILE A 240 -3.66 12.22 -25.79
CA ILE A 240 -2.70 11.13 -26.07
C ILE A 240 -1.26 11.58 -25.79
N GLY A 241 -0.93 12.81 -26.16
CA GLY A 241 0.37 13.42 -25.91
C GLY A 241 0.66 13.55 -24.41
N ASP A 242 -0.30 14.03 -23.62
CA ASP A 242 -0.15 14.19 -22.17
C ASP A 242 -0.03 12.83 -21.45
N ILE A 243 -0.84 11.84 -21.81
CA ILE A 243 -0.74 10.48 -21.26
C ILE A 243 0.64 9.89 -21.54
N SER A 244 1.13 10.01 -22.78
CA SER A 244 2.46 9.51 -23.17
C SER A 244 3.59 10.24 -22.43
N ALA A 245 3.47 11.57 -22.24
CA ALA A 245 4.43 12.35 -21.47
C ALA A 245 4.50 11.92 -20.00
N LYS A 246 3.38 11.44 -19.45
CA LYS A 246 3.23 10.92 -18.08
C LYS A 246 3.59 9.43 -17.95
N ARG A 247 4.36 8.88 -18.90
CA ARG A 247 4.75 7.45 -18.94
C ARG A 247 3.56 6.50 -19.08
N GLY A 248 2.43 6.99 -19.56
CA GLY A 248 1.26 6.17 -19.85
C GLY A 248 1.46 5.31 -21.09
N GLN A 249 1.02 4.07 -21.02
CA GLN A 249 0.96 3.16 -22.16
C GLN A 249 -0.47 3.08 -22.66
N ILE A 250 -0.71 3.47 -23.91
CA ILE A 250 -2.04 3.39 -24.50
C ILE A 250 -2.28 1.96 -24.95
N GLU A 251 -3.34 1.35 -24.43
CA GLU A 251 -3.73 -0.01 -24.81
C GLU A 251 -4.65 0.01 -26.01
N ASN A 252 -5.73 0.80 -25.94
CA ASN A 252 -6.75 0.87 -26.98
C ASN A 252 -7.33 2.27 -27.12
N VAL A 253 -7.81 2.57 -28.33
CA VAL A 253 -8.58 3.78 -28.63
C VAL A 253 -9.85 3.36 -29.35
N ASP A 254 -10.96 3.41 -28.64
CA ASP A 254 -12.28 3.08 -29.16
C ASP A 254 -13.07 4.32 -29.54
N GLU A 255 -14.00 4.16 -30.48
CA GLU A 255 -14.99 5.17 -30.83
C GLU A 255 -16.35 4.79 -30.22
N ARG A 256 -16.93 5.69 -29.40
CA ARG A 256 -18.30 5.56 -28.91
C ARG A 256 -19.17 6.72 -29.41
N GLY A 257 -20.38 6.39 -29.86
CA GLY A 257 -21.42 7.35 -30.28
C GLY A 257 -21.93 7.13 -31.71
N GLN A 258 -23.19 7.49 -31.95
CA GLN A 258 -23.79 7.57 -33.28
C GLN A 258 -24.18 9.04 -33.58
N GLY A 259 -23.91 9.51 -34.80
CA GLY A 259 -24.26 10.87 -35.24
C GLY A 259 -23.19 11.94 -34.93
N THR A 260 -23.61 13.16 -34.61
CA THR A 260 -22.79 14.39 -34.46
C THR A 260 -21.98 14.51 -33.16
N SER A 261 -22.10 13.54 -32.24
CA SER A 261 -21.36 13.52 -30.97
C SER A 261 -20.49 12.27 -30.87
N LYS A 262 -19.48 12.20 -31.74
CA LYS A 262 -18.44 11.17 -31.66
C LYS A 262 -17.51 11.48 -30.49
N VAL A 263 -17.45 10.56 -29.53
CA VAL A 263 -16.47 10.60 -28.44
C VAL A 263 -15.49 9.44 -28.61
N LYS A 264 -14.23 9.70 -28.32
CA LYS A 264 -13.17 8.70 -28.28
C LYS A 264 -13.00 8.25 -26.85
N VAL A 265 -12.85 6.95 -26.66
CA VAL A 265 -12.51 6.33 -25.39
C VAL A 265 -11.08 5.85 -25.50
N ILE A 266 -10.20 6.38 -24.67
CA ILE A 266 -8.78 6.03 -24.64
C ILE A 266 -8.57 5.20 -23.38
N ASP A 267 -8.22 3.94 -23.54
CA ASP A 267 -7.82 3.07 -22.45
C ASP A 267 -6.29 3.06 -22.38
N SER A 268 -5.75 3.38 -21.21
CA SER A 268 -4.31 3.43 -20.97
C SER A 268 -3.93 2.98 -19.57
N MET A 269 -2.69 2.57 -19.43
CA MET A 269 -2.08 2.17 -18.17
C MET A 269 -1.09 3.26 -17.75
N VAL A 270 -1.35 3.90 -16.61
CA VAL A 270 -0.59 5.08 -16.14
C VAL A 270 -0.11 4.89 -14.72
N PRO A 271 1.14 5.28 -14.39
CA PRO A 271 1.58 5.31 -13.00
C PRO A 271 0.82 6.36 -12.19
N LEU A 272 0.31 5.98 -11.03
CA LEU A 272 -0.44 6.90 -10.15
C LEU A 272 0.38 8.14 -9.75
N SER A 273 1.69 7.98 -9.64
CA SER A 273 2.66 9.03 -9.29
C SER A 273 2.67 10.21 -10.26
N GLU A 274 2.25 10.02 -11.51
CA GLU A 274 2.21 11.05 -12.56
C GLU A 274 0.79 11.62 -12.77
N MET A 275 -0.21 11.08 -12.07
CA MET A 275 -1.64 11.44 -12.23
C MET A 275 -2.11 12.52 -11.25
N PHE A 276 -1.24 13.00 -10.37
CA PHE A 276 -1.57 14.13 -9.50
C PHE A 276 -1.92 15.39 -10.32
N GLY A 277 -3.06 16.00 -10.01
CA GLY A 277 -3.60 17.15 -10.72
C GLY A 277 -4.11 16.85 -12.14
N TYR A 278 -4.20 15.59 -12.57
CA TYR A 278 -4.61 15.23 -13.93
C TYR A 278 -6.00 15.77 -14.30
N ALA A 279 -6.94 15.79 -13.36
CA ALA A 279 -8.28 16.33 -13.58
C ALA A 279 -8.26 17.79 -14.06
N THR A 280 -7.36 18.61 -13.52
CA THR A 280 -7.23 20.03 -13.88
C THR A 280 -6.59 20.18 -15.26
N SER A 281 -5.51 19.45 -15.52
CA SER A 281 -4.84 19.46 -16.82
C SER A 281 -5.76 18.96 -17.94
N LEU A 282 -6.47 17.86 -17.70
CA LEU A 282 -7.43 17.29 -18.64
C LEU A 282 -8.58 18.25 -18.97
N ARG A 283 -9.14 18.93 -17.95
CA ARG A 283 -10.18 19.94 -18.18
C ARG A 283 -9.66 21.13 -18.98
N SER A 284 -8.42 21.58 -18.73
CA SER A 284 -7.81 22.66 -19.49
C SER A 284 -7.65 22.28 -20.97
N MET A 285 -7.10 21.11 -21.26
CA MET A 285 -6.90 20.62 -22.63
C MET A 285 -8.21 20.35 -23.38
N SER A 286 -9.23 19.82 -22.68
CA SER A 286 -10.51 19.44 -23.29
C SER A 286 -11.59 20.53 -23.25
N GLN A 287 -11.26 21.72 -22.75
CA GLN A 287 -12.24 22.78 -22.44
C GLN A 287 -13.39 22.28 -21.54
N GLY A 288 -13.08 21.38 -20.61
CA GLY A 288 -14.02 20.79 -19.67
C GLY A 288 -14.93 19.72 -20.25
N ARG A 289 -14.68 19.23 -21.47
CA ARG A 289 -15.53 18.24 -22.15
C ARG A 289 -15.03 16.79 -22.05
N ALA A 290 -13.86 16.56 -21.47
CA ALA A 290 -13.37 15.22 -21.22
C ALA A 290 -13.77 14.72 -19.82
N LEU A 291 -14.00 13.42 -19.75
CA LEU A 291 -14.23 12.67 -18.52
C LEU A 291 -13.13 11.63 -18.42
N PHE A 292 -12.76 11.28 -17.19
CA PHE A 292 -11.85 10.16 -16.98
C PHE A 292 -12.28 9.32 -15.78
N THR A 293 -11.88 8.06 -15.82
CA THR A 293 -12.06 7.10 -14.73
C THR A 293 -10.72 6.40 -14.52
N MET A 294 -10.35 6.17 -13.26
CA MET A 294 -9.15 5.44 -12.91
C MET A 294 -9.50 4.31 -11.97
N GLU A 295 -8.99 3.12 -12.27
CA GLU A 295 -9.11 1.95 -11.43
C GLU A 295 -7.72 1.37 -11.17
N PHE A 296 -7.49 0.84 -9.98
CA PHE A 296 -6.24 0.15 -9.70
C PHE A 296 -6.15 -1.11 -10.59
N SER A 297 -5.01 -1.31 -11.24
CA SER A 297 -4.76 -2.52 -12.03
C SER A 297 -3.79 -3.46 -11.32
N HIS A 298 -2.53 -3.04 -11.18
CA HIS A 298 -1.48 -3.86 -10.61
C HIS A 298 -0.29 -3.00 -10.17
N TYR A 299 0.68 -3.64 -9.52
CA TYR A 299 1.96 -3.05 -9.18
C TYR A 299 3.02 -3.42 -10.22
N GLN A 300 3.82 -2.46 -10.66
CA GLN A 300 4.88 -2.66 -11.65
C GLN A 300 6.20 -2.10 -11.12
N ASP A 301 7.33 -2.66 -11.60
CA ASP A 301 8.66 -2.14 -11.30
C ASP A 301 8.80 -0.65 -11.63
N ALA A 302 9.18 0.13 -10.63
CA ALA A 302 9.47 1.54 -10.80
C ALA A 302 10.81 1.72 -11.55
N PRO A 303 10.90 2.68 -12.50
CA PRO A 303 12.17 3.02 -13.15
C PRO A 303 13.22 3.50 -12.15
N GLN A 304 14.49 3.22 -12.42
CA GLN A 304 15.61 3.54 -11.53
C GLN A 304 15.67 5.03 -11.12
N ASN A 305 15.32 5.94 -12.04
CA ASN A 305 15.24 7.37 -11.75
C ASN A 305 14.22 7.71 -10.65
N ILE A 306 13.09 7.00 -10.58
CA ILE A 306 12.06 7.21 -9.55
C ILE A 306 12.52 6.57 -8.24
N VAL A 307 13.14 5.39 -8.30
CA VAL A 307 13.69 4.70 -7.12
C VAL A 307 14.66 5.62 -6.37
N GLU A 308 15.59 6.27 -7.08
CA GLU A 308 16.54 7.20 -6.47
C GLU A 308 15.87 8.45 -5.87
N GLN A 309 14.81 8.96 -6.52
CA GLN A 309 14.05 10.11 -5.99
C GLN A 309 13.29 9.76 -4.71
N VAL A 310 12.71 8.56 -4.64
CA VAL A 310 11.98 8.07 -3.47
C VAL A 310 12.95 7.81 -2.31
N ILE A 311 14.10 7.17 -2.58
CA ILE A 311 15.14 6.93 -1.56
C ILE A 311 15.74 8.24 -1.02
N SER A 312 15.90 9.27 -1.87
CA SER A 312 16.44 10.56 -1.45
C SER A 312 15.44 11.45 -0.70
N GLY A 313 14.19 11.00 -0.50
CA GLY A 313 13.16 11.74 0.24
C GLY A 313 12.73 13.05 -0.43
N LYS A 314 12.94 13.19 -1.74
CA LYS A 314 12.66 14.43 -2.49
C LYS A 314 11.27 14.48 -3.14
N LYS A 315 10.46 13.43 -2.99
CA LYS A 315 9.06 13.38 -3.45
C LYS A 315 8.13 13.11 -2.28
#